data_AF-A0A926EKA5-F1
#
_entry.id   AF-A0A926EKA5-F1
#
_cell.length_a   1.000
_cell.length_b   1.000
_cell.length_c   1.000
_cell.angle_alpha   90.00
_cell.angle_beta   90.00
_cell.angle_gamma   90.00
#
_symmetry.space_group_name_H-M   'P 1'
#
loop_
_entity.id
_entity.type
_entity.pdbx_description
1 polymer ?
#
loop_
_entity_poly.entity_id
_entity_poly.type
_entity_poly.pdbx_seq_one_letter_code
_entity_poly.pdbx_strand_id
1 'polypeptide(L)'
;MTAFVQYAILYMARKMGLILGDPIFFIMVLYSIVVYKRQIEKIKGKIPFKYLVGAIGQDLIVGIFIGIIGSCLLSYKGINFEVDTNILVLIPIAFLLIMIHPRFGCFSYVIPVAFMIEGGMRIIGGIFYQLNYPMLVSLVGILHILEGLLVIASGWHHAYSVPIYENKKLVTYKMMRHIWIVPLFFNLLGTSTVVPLYALLAYGDHAKVRSTKAQSFLTGCLILTFGLILTLLGYYIHPKGLQASGIILLMPVLHELIFMVEEYCNKN
;
A
#
# COMPACT_ATOMS: atom_id res chain seq x y z
N MET A 1 -3.53 30.94 18.06
CA MET A 1 -3.08 29.55 17.76
C MET A 1 -4.14 28.49 18.09
N THR A 2 -4.85 28.58 19.21
CA THR A 2 -5.89 27.61 19.62
C THR A 2 -7.03 27.44 18.60
N ALA A 3 -7.56 28.54 18.06
CA ALA A 3 -8.66 28.52 17.08
C ALA A 3 -8.27 27.82 15.75
N PHE A 4 -7.04 27.99 15.29
CA PHE A 4 -6.55 27.34 14.06
C PHE A 4 -6.43 25.82 14.23
N VAL A 5 -5.87 25.37 15.36
CA VAL A 5 -5.75 23.95 15.69
C VAL A 5 -7.13 23.31 15.82
N GLN A 6 -8.07 23.98 16.49
CA GLN A 6 -9.45 23.51 16.59
C GLN A 6 -10.12 23.39 15.22
N TYR A 7 -9.95 24.39 14.35
CA TYR A 7 -10.49 24.33 12.99
C TYR A 7 -9.90 23.16 12.19
N ALA A 8 -8.58 22.96 12.24
CA ALA A 8 -7.93 21.85 11.53
C ALA A 8 -8.41 20.48 12.01
N ILE A 9 -8.57 20.30 13.33
CA ILE A 9 -9.11 19.05 13.91
C ILE A 9 -10.55 18.81 13.44
N LEU A 10 -11.41 19.82 13.52
CA LEU A 10 -12.81 19.71 13.09
C LEU A 10 -12.93 19.45 11.60
N TYR A 11 -12.08 20.08 10.79
CA TYR A 11 -12.00 19.85 9.36
C TYR A 11 -11.63 18.39 9.06
N MET A 12 -10.54 17.89 9.66
CA MET A 12 -10.09 16.50 9.48
C MET A 12 -11.15 15.49 9.93
N ALA A 13 -11.74 15.71 11.11
CA ALA A 13 -12.78 14.84 11.65
C ALA A 13 -14.02 14.80 10.74
N ARG A 14 -14.48 15.96 10.25
CA ARG A 14 -15.63 16.03 9.34
C ARG A 14 -15.37 15.31 8.02
N LYS A 15 -14.20 15.53 7.41
CA LYS A 15 -13.86 14.89 6.13
C LYS A 15 -13.68 13.38 6.28
N MET A 16 -13.01 12.94 7.33
CA MET A 16 -12.89 11.52 7.63
C MET A 16 -14.27 10.87 7.88
N GLY A 17 -15.16 11.55 8.62
CA GLY A 17 -16.53 11.08 8.85
C GLY A 17 -17.33 10.86 7.58
N LEU A 18 -17.16 11.70 6.56
CA LEU A 18 -17.80 11.52 5.24
C LEU A 18 -17.28 10.27 4.53
N ILE A 19 -15.97 10.03 4.57
CA ILE A 19 -15.31 8.89 3.91
C ILE A 19 -15.71 7.57 4.58
N LEU A 20 -15.80 7.55 5.90
CA LEU A 20 -16.24 6.39 6.68
C LEU A 20 -17.73 6.09 6.50
N GLY A 21 -18.53 7.09 6.13
CA GLY A 21 -19.94 6.93 5.78
C GLY A 21 -20.20 6.52 4.32
N ASP A 22 -19.18 6.45 3.48
CA ASP A 22 -19.29 6.14 2.07
C ASP A 22 -19.58 4.63 1.84
N PRO A 23 -20.54 4.25 0.97
CA PRO A 23 -20.79 2.85 0.61
C PRO A 23 -19.54 2.07 0.16
N ILE A 24 -18.59 2.72 -0.52
CA ILE A 24 -17.34 2.09 -0.98
C ILE A 24 -16.50 1.62 0.22
N PHE A 25 -16.48 2.39 1.32
CA PHE A 25 -15.80 2.00 2.55
C PHE A 25 -16.34 0.67 3.09
N PHE A 26 -17.66 0.53 3.18
CA PHE A 26 -18.31 -0.69 3.63
C PHE A 26 -18.06 -1.89 2.70
N ILE A 27 -18.03 -1.66 1.38
CA ILE A 27 -17.68 -2.70 0.40
C ILE A 27 -16.26 -3.22 0.65
N MET A 28 -15.29 -2.34 0.93
CA MET A 28 -13.93 -2.79 1.24
C MET A 28 -13.82 -3.50 2.59
N VAL A 29 -14.58 -3.06 3.60
CA VAL A 29 -14.67 -3.77 4.88
C VAL A 29 -15.20 -5.19 4.65
N LEU A 30 -16.28 -5.33 3.88
CA LEU A 30 -16.83 -6.63 3.51
C LEU A 30 -15.83 -7.48 2.73
N TYR A 31 -15.12 -6.88 1.77
CA TYR A 31 -14.05 -7.55 1.02
C TYR A 31 -12.95 -8.08 1.94
N SER A 32 -12.45 -7.25 2.87
CA SER A 32 -11.43 -7.65 3.86
C SER A 32 -11.91 -8.83 4.71
N ILE A 33 -13.16 -8.78 5.19
CA ILE A 33 -13.82 -9.87 5.94
C ILE A 33 -13.82 -11.18 5.16
N VAL A 34 -14.29 -11.15 3.91
CA VAL A 34 -14.39 -12.35 3.07
C VAL A 34 -13.01 -12.92 2.75
N VAL A 35 -12.06 -12.07 2.39
CA VAL A 35 -10.70 -12.50 2.01
C VAL A 35 -9.95 -13.08 3.21
N TYR A 36 -9.95 -12.39 4.35
CA TYR A 36 -9.26 -12.86 5.55
C TYR A 36 -9.82 -14.20 6.03
N LYS A 37 -11.16 -14.32 6.08
CA LYS A 37 -11.83 -15.58 6.45
C LYS A 37 -11.40 -16.71 5.50
N ARG A 38 -11.48 -16.50 4.19
CA ARG A 38 -11.13 -17.51 3.18
C ARG A 38 -9.65 -17.94 3.29
N GLN A 39 -8.75 -17.03 3.65
CA GLN A 39 -7.33 -17.35 3.81
C GLN A 39 -7.07 -18.25 5.02
N ILE A 40 -7.69 -17.97 6.16
CA ILE A 40 -7.49 -18.77 7.38
C ILE A 40 -8.21 -20.11 7.31
N GLU A 41 -9.42 -20.16 6.76
CA GLU A 41 -10.20 -21.40 6.69
C GLU A 41 -9.55 -22.48 5.81
N LYS A 42 -8.76 -22.07 4.81
CA LYS A 42 -7.93 -22.98 4.00
C LYS A 42 -6.89 -23.74 4.82
N ILE A 43 -6.49 -23.21 5.97
CA ILE A 43 -5.39 -23.72 6.78
C ILE A 43 -5.90 -24.37 8.07
N LYS A 44 -6.82 -23.70 8.77
CA LYS A 44 -7.33 -24.13 10.08
C LYS A 44 -8.70 -24.80 10.04
N GLY A 45 -9.33 -24.87 8.86
CA GLY A 45 -10.75 -25.20 8.76
C GLY A 45 -11.64 -24.07 9.24
N LYS A 46 -12.94 -24.34 9.42
CA LYS A 46 -13.93 -23.31 9.77
C LYS A 46 -13.58 -22.61 11.08
N ILE A 47 -13.59 -21.27 11.05
CA ILE A 47 -13.31 -20.44 12.22
C ILE A 47 -14.58 -19.73 12.72
N PRO A 48 -14.73 -19.51 14.03
CA PRO A 48 -15.85 -18.76 14.57
C PRO A 48 -15.74 -17.26 14.24
N PHE A 49 -16.89 -16.62 14.02
CA PHE A 49 -16.97 -15.19 13.66
C PHE A 49 -16.29 -14.26 14.69
N LYS A 50 -16.30 -14.61 15.98
CA LYS A 50 -15.65 -13.83 17.04
C LYS A 50 -14.14 -13.62 16.81
N TYR A 51 -13.45 -14.59 16.20
CA TYR A 51 -12.03 -14.47 15.86
C TYR A 51 -11.80 -13.41 14.78
N LEU A 52 -12.72 -13.35 13.82
CA LEU A 52 -12.68 -12.41 12.69
C LEU A 52 -12.85 -10.96 13.17
N VAL A 53 -13.78 -10.74 14.11
CA VAL A 53 -14.04 -9.41 14.69
C VAL A 53 -12.81 -8.85 15.39
N GLY A 54 -12.08 -9.68 16.16
CA GLY A 54 -10.87 -9.23 16.85
C GLY A 54 -9.77 -8.80 15.86
N ALA A 55 -9.46 -9.65 14.88
CA ALA A 55 -8.40 -9.38 13.92
C ALA A 55 -8.73 -8.19 13.00
N ILE A 56 -9.90 -8.20 12.39
CA ILE A 56 -10.30 -7.16 11.44
C ILE A 56 -10.63 -5.86 12.15
N GLY A 57 -11.20 -5.91 13.35
CA GLY A 57 -11.45 -4.73 14.17
C GLY A 57 -10.16 -3.99 14.50
N GLN A 58 -9.10 -4.72 14.86
CA GLN A 58 -7.78 -4.13 15.07
C GLN A 58 -7.25 -3.49 13.78
N ASP A 59 -7.26 -4.20 12.66
CA ASP A 59 -6.77 -3.69 11.38
C ASP A 59 -7.55 -2.44 10.92
N LEU A 60 -8.86 -2.41 11.13
CA LEU A 60 -9.70 -1.26 10.80
C LEU A 60 -9.36 -0.04 11.66
N ILE A 61 -9.21 -0.21 12.97
CA ILE A 61 -8.89 0.89 13.89
C ILE A 61 -7.52 1.50 13.55
N VAL A 62 -6.51 0.64 13.39
CA VAL A 62 -5.16 1.10 13.05
C VAL A 62 -5.13 1.72 11.65
N GLY A 63 -5.82 1.13 10.67
CA GLY A 63 -5.94 1.65 9.31
C GLY A 63 -6.57 3.05 9.24
N ILE A 64 -7.65 3.29 9.99
CA ILE A 64 -8.28 4.62 10.10
C ILE A 64 -7.33 5.62 10.75
N PHE A 65 -6.65 5.24 11.83
CA PHE A 65 -5.70 6.11 12.52
C PHE A 65 -4.53 6.53 11.60
N ILE A 66 -3.94 5.56 10.90
CA ILE A 66 -2.89 5.81 9.90
C ILE A 66 -3.43 6.61 8.71
N GLY A 67 -4.70 6.43 8.32
CA GLY A 67 -5.36 7.21 7.26
C GLY A 67 -5.47 8.70 7.58
N ILE A 68 -5.70 9.06 8.85
CA ILE A 68 -5.64 10.47 9.29
C ILE A 68 -4.23 11.03 9.08
N ILE A 69 -3.21 10.29 9.50
CA ILE A 69 -1.80 10.68 9.33
C ILE A 69 -1.45 10.80 7.84
N GLY A 70 -1.86 9.84 7.02
CA GLY A 70 -1.65 9.85 5.58
C GLY A 70 -2.33 11.02 4.88
N SER A 71 -3.56 11.37 5.27
CA SER A 71 -4.27 12.53 4.72
C SER A 71 -3.57 13.85 5.06
N CYS A 72 -2.99 13.95 6.27
CA CYS A 72 -2.12 15.08 6.64
C CYS A 72 -0.84 15.12 5.79
N LEU A 73 -0.17 13.98 5.57
CA LEU A 73 1.04 13.90 4.75
C LEU A 73 0.77 14.29 3.28
N LEU A 74 -0.32 13.80 2.71
CA LEU A 74 -0.76 14.13 1.35
C LEU A 74 -1.09 15.62 1.22
N SER A 75 -1.75 16.20 2.22
CA SER A 75 -2.10 17.63 2.24
C SER A 75 -0.88 18.54 2.44
N TYR A 76 0.10 18.13 3.26
CA TYR A 76 1.29 18.93 3.56
C TYR A 76 2.27 19.03 2.38
N LYS A 77 2.43 17.93 1.62
CA LYS A 77 3.45 17.85 0.57
C LYS A 77 3.15 18.66 -0.69
N GLY A 78 1.99 19.33 -0.80
CA GLY A 78 1.66 20.16 -1.97
C GLY A 78 1.75 19.42 -3.30
N ILE A 79 1.68 18.07 -3.27
CA ILE A 79 1.68 17.26 -4.46
C ILE A 79 0.34 17.52 -5.13
N ASN A 80 0.43 18.10 -6.32
CA ASN A 80 -0.72 18.44 -7.13
C ASN A 80 -1.33 17.16 -7.70
N PHE A 81 -2.26 16.58 -6.93
CA PHE A 81 -3.00 15.40 -7.33
C PHE A 81 -4.09 15.81 -8.33
N GLU A 82 -3.70 15.88 -9.59
CA GLU A 82 -4.63 16.00 -10.70
C GLU A 82 -5.10 14.60 -11.07
N VAL A 83 -6.33 14.27 -10.69
CA VAL A 83 -6.94 12.99 -11.07
C VAL A 83 -7.44 13.12 -12.51
N ASP A 84 -6.65 12.59 -13.43
CA ASP A 84 -6.98 12.49 -14.84
C ASP A 84 -7.53 11.09 -15.17
N THR A 85 -8.46 11.03 -16.12
CA THR A 85 -8.90 9.82 -16.82
C THR A 85 -7.75 8.93 -17.31
N ASN A 86 -6.60 9.53 -17.65
CA ASN A 86 -5.39 8.80 -18.03
C ASN A 86 -4.94 7.78 -16.97
N ILE A 87 -5.18 8.03 -15.68
CA ILE A 87 -4.82 7.11 -14.58
C ILE A 87 -5.55 5.77 -14.69
N LEU A 88 -6.72 5.72 -15.35
CA LEU A 88 -7.51 4.51 -15.51
C LEU A 88 -6.74 3.41 -16.29
N VAL A 89 -5.73 3.76 -17.09
CA VAL A 89 -4.88 2.79 -17.79
C VAL A 89 -4.10 1.88 -16.83
N LEU A 90 -3.86 2.33 -15.59
CA LEU A 90 -3.16 1.53 -14.59
C LEU A 90 -3.96 0.29 -14.18
N ILE A 91 -5.30 0.33 -14.26
CA ILE A 91 -6.19 -0.76 -13.86
C ILE A 91 -6.00 -2.01 -14.73
N PRO A 92 -6.14 -1.96 -16.08
CA PRO A 92 -5.91 -3.13 -16.91
C PRO A 92 -4.46 -3.63 -16.83
N ILE A 93 -3.46 -2.72 -16.71
CA ILE A 93 -2.06 -3.12 -16.54
C ILE A 93 -1.88 -3.90 -15.23
N ALA A 94 -2.42 -3.40 -14.11
CA ALA A 94 -2.36 -4.09 -12.82
C ALA A 94 -3.03 -5.47 -12.88
N PHE A 95 -4.18 -5.58 -13.53
CA PHE A 95 -4.87 -6.86 -13.69
C PHE A 95 -4.02 -7.87 -14.47
N LEU A 96 -3.43 -7.47 -15.60
CA LEU A 96 -2.54 -8.33 -16.40
C LEU A 96 -1.31 -8.78 -15.61
N LEU A 97 -0.71 -7.89 -14.82
CA LEU A 97 0.44 -8.21 -14.00
C LEU A 97 0.11 -9.18 -12.86
N ILE A 98 -1.05 -9.02 -12.22
CA ILE A 98 -1.54 -9.93 -11.17
C ILE A 98 -1.74 -11.35 -11.70
N MET A 99 -2.13 -11.50 -12.98
CA MET A 99 -2.25 -12.83 -13.63
C MET A 99 -0.92 -13.56 -13.72
N ILE A 100 0.20 -12.84 -13.81
CA ILE A 100 1.55 -13.42 -13.81
C ILE A 100 1.94 -13.80 -12.37
N HIS A 101 1.84 -12.85 -11.44
CA HIS A 101 2.06 -13.10 -10.03
C HIS A 101 1.31 -12.07 -9.18
N PRO A 102 0.62 -12.46 -8.09
CA PRO A 102 -0.16 -11.53 -7.27
C PRO A 102 0.62 -10.29 -6.78
N ARG A 103 1.93 -10.44 -6.54
CA ARG A 103 2.83 -9.35 -6.12
C ARG A 103 2.95 -8.20 -7.13
N PHE A 104 2.82 -8.49 -8.42
CA PHE A 104 2.98 -7.49 -9.48
C PHE A 104 1.79 -6.55 -9.62
N GLY A 105 0.74 -6.74 -8.80
CA GLY A 105 -0.33 -5.76 -8.65
C GLY A 105 0.09 -4.48 -7.92
N CYS A 106 1.22 -4.47 -7.21
CA CYS A 106 1.73 -3.27 -6.57
C CYS A 106 2.10 -2.21 -7.60
N PHE A 107 1.72 -0.95 -7.35
CA PHE A 107 2.01 0.16 -8.26
C PHE A 107 3.50 0.39 -8.52
N SER A 108 4.39 -0.12 -7.66
CA SER A 108 5.83 -0.18 -7.89
C SER A 108 6.24 -1.00 -9.13
N TYR A 109 5.36 -1.87 -9.65
CA TYR A 109 5.53 -2.57 -10.93
C TYR A 109 4.65 -1.99 -12.04
N VAL A 110 3.40 -1.63 -11.70
CA VAL A 110 2.41 -1.14 -12.68
C VAL A 110 2.87 0.18 -13.32
N ILE A 111 3.38 1.13 -12.54
CA ILE A 111 3.81 2.44 -13.04
C ILE A 111 5.00 2.31 -14.00
N PRO A 112 6.06 1.53 -13.71
CA PRO A 112 7.15 1.30 -14.66
C PRO A 112 6.71 0.63 -15.97
N VAL A 113 5.76 -0.32 -15.90
CA VAL A 113 5.21 -0.93 -17.11
C VAL A 113 4.42 0.09 -17.94
N ALA A 114 3.58 0.91 -17.29
CA ALA A 114 2.89 2.00 -17.96
C ALA A 114 3.88 3.00 -18.60
N PHE A 115 4.96 3.34 -17.89
CA PHE A 115 6.03 4.20 -18.40
C PHE A 115 6.68 3.64 -19.67
N MET A 116 6.99 2.34 -19.69
CA MET A 116 7.57 1.69 -20.87
C MET A 116 6.60 1.66 -22.06
N ILE A 117 5.31 1.38 -21.81
CA ILE A 117 4.28 1.37 -22.85
C ILE A 117 4.10 2.78 -23.43
N GLU A 118 3.96 3.81 -22.59
CA GLU A 118 3.85 5.20 -23.03
C GLU A 118 5.08 5.62 -23.86
N GLY A 119 6.29 5.32 -23.38
CA GLY A 119 7.54 5.65 -24.07
C GLY A 119 7.67 4.94 -25.42
N GLY A 120 7.36 3.64 -25.49
CA GLY A 120 7.39 2.88 -26.73
C GLY A 120 6.38 3.39 -27.78
N MET A 121 5.18 3.75 -27.33
CA MET A 121 4.15 4.33 -28.19
C MET A 121 4.59 5.68 -28.78
N ARG A 122 5.22 6.54 -27.97
CA ARG A 122 5.75 7.82 -28.43
C ARG A 122 6.80 7.65 -29.54
N ILE A 123 7.64 6.61 -29.47
CA ILE A 123 8.66 6.33 -30.50
C ILE A 123 8.00 5.98 -31.84
N ILE A 124 6.89 5.24 -31.83
CA ILE A 124 6.15 4.87 -33.06
C ILE A 124 5.14 5.94 -33.51
N GLY A 125 5.15 7.13 -32.90
CA GLY A 125 4.30 8.27 -33.25
C GLY A 125 2.86 8.20 -32.70
N GLY A 126 2.55 7.26 -31.81
CA GLY A 126 1.24 7.15 -31.15
C GLY A 126 1.23 7.76 -29.75
N ILE A 127 0.10 8.35 -29.36
CA ILE A 127 -0.14 8.81 -27.98
C ILE A 127 -1.52 8.29 -27.56
N PHE A 128 -1.54 7.31 -26.65
CA PHE A 128 -2.79 6.78 -26.09
C PHE A 128 -3.14 7.41 -24.74
N TYR A 129 -2.15 7.77 -23.95
CA TYR A 129 -2.30 8.40 -22.64
C TYR A 129 -1.02 9.13 -22.23
N GLN A 130 -1.11 10.00 -21.23
CA GLN A 130 0.04 10.65 -20.60
C GLN A 130 -0.15 10.67 -19.08
N LEU A 131 0.77 10.05 -18.34
CA LEU A 131 0.68 9.99 -16.89
C LEU A 131 1.54 11.04 -16.19
N ASN A 132 1.05 11.53 -15.06
CA ASN A 132 1.84 12.36 -14.13
C ASN A 132 2.70 11.46 -13.24
N TYR A 133 3.85 11.02 -13.76
CA TYR A 133 4.79 10.16 -13.03
C TYR A 133 5.30 10.76 -11.72
N PRO A 134 5.67 12.06 -11.62
CA PRO A 134 6.03 12.67 -10.34
C PRO A 134 4.97 12.48 -9.26
N MET A 135 3.69 12.72 -9.60
CA MET A 135 2.56 12.52 -8.70
C MET A 135 2.41 11.04 -8.33
N LEU A 136 2.44 10.13 -9.31
CA LEU A 136 2.27 8.69 -9.08
C LEU A 136 3.39 8.10 -8.20
N VAL A 137 4.65 8.43 -8.47
CA VAL A 137 5.79 7.95 -7.67
C VAL A 137 5.71 8.49 -6.25
N SER A 138 5.33 9.76 -6.09
CA SER A 138 5.14 10.36 -4.77
C SER A 138 3.98 9.72 -4.00
N LEU A 139 2.88 9.39 -4.68
CA LEU A 139 1.74 8.68 -4.10
C LEU A 139 2.17 7.30 -3.60
N VAL A 140 2.85 6.53 -4.44
CA VAL A 140 3.36 5.20 -4.09
C VAL A 140 4.32 5.27 -2.91
N GLY A 141 5.21 6.27 -2.89
CA GLY A 141 6.10 6.51 -1.76
C GLY A 141 5.35 6.73 -0.45
N ILE A 142 4.33 7.59 -0.46
CA ILE A 142 3.49 7.83 0.73
C ILE A 142 2.73 6.57 1.15
N LEU A 143 2.15 5.82 0.21
CA LEU A 143 1.43 4.58 0.53
C LEU A 143 2.35 3.54 1.19
N HIS A 144 3.59 3.39 0.73
CA HIS A 144 4.55 2.47 1.38
C HIS A 144 5.06 3.02 2.72
N ILE A 145 5.16 4.34 2.91
CA ILE A 145 5.43 4.89 4.25
C ILE A 145 4.31 4.46 5.21
N LEU A 146 3.05 4.61 4.81
CA LEU A 146 1.91 4.21 5.63
C LEU A 146 1.87 2.70 5.86
N GLU A 147 2.16 1.89 4.85
CA GLU A 147 2.27 0.43 4.98
C GLU A 147 3.37 0.04 5.97
N GLY A 148 4.58 0.61 5.83
CA GLY A 148 5.69 0.36 6.75
C GLY A 148 5.32 0.70 8.19
N LEU A 149 4.65 1.84 8.43
CA LEU A 149 4.14 2.21 9.75
C LEU A 149 3.10 1.21 10.29
N LEU A 150 2.16 0.75 9.45
CA LEU A 150 1.16 -0.25 9.81
C LEU A 150 1.82 -1.58 10.18
N VAL A 151 2.77 -2.05 9.37
CA VAL A 151 3.49 -3.30 9.61
C VAL A 151 4.29 -3.22 10.91
N ILE A 152 4.94 -2.09 11.21
CA ILE A 152 5.65 -1.90 12.49
C ILE A 152 4.66 -1.90 13.67
N ALA A 153 3.52 -1.21 13.53
CA ALA A 153 2.56 -1.03 14.62
C ALA A 153 1.79 -2.32 14.95
N SER A 154 1.24 -2.98 13.93
CA SER A 154 0.26 -4.06 14.10
C SER A 154 0.57 -5.35 13.33
N GLY A 155 1.57 -5.39 12.44
CA GLY A 155 1.79 -6.54 11.54
C GLY A 155 2.16 -7.87 12.22
N TRP A 156 2.56 -7.85 13.50
CA TRP A 156 2.89 -9.06 14.25
C TRP A 156 1.70 -9.70 14.97
N HIS A 157 0.55 -9.01 15.01
CA HIS A 157 -0.65 -9.49 15.69
C HIS A 157 -1.34 -10.62 14.90
N HIS A 158 -2.15 -11.42 15.60
CA HIS A 158 -2.95 -12.50 15.00
C HIS A 158 -2.19 -13.51 14.13
N ALA A 159 -0.86 -13.58 14.29
CA ALA A 159 -0.03 -14.54 13.60
C ALA A 159 -0.46 -15.98 13.94
N TYR A 160 -0.39 -16.87 12.96
CA TYR A 160 -0.79 -18.26 13.15
C TYR A 160 0.23 -19.23 12.57
N SER A 161 0.37 -20.37 13.26
CA SER A 161 1.28 -21.42 12.87
C SER A 161 0.75 -22.22 11.69
N VAL A 162 1.62 -22.50 10.73
CA VAL A 162 1.38 -23.33 9.55
C VAL A 162 2.49 -24.36 9.44
N PRO A 163 2.19 -25.66 9.55
CA PRO A 163 3.17 -26.71 9.33
C PRO A 163 3.45 -26.86 7.83
N ILE A 164 4.74 -26.82 7.45
CA ILE A 164 5.21 -26.99 6.07
C ILE A 164 6.25 -28.12 6.08
N TYR A 165 6.13 -29.04 5.12
CA TYR A 165 7.10 -30.12 4.94
C TYR A 165 8.20 -29.67 3.97
N GLU A 166 9.40 -29.46 4.48
CA GLU A 166 10.56 -28.98 3.72
C GLU A 166 11.79 -29.83 4.05
N ASN A 167 12.57 -30.21 3.04
CA ASN A 167 13.81 -31.00 3.22
C ASN A 167 13.63 -32.26 4.09
N LYS A 168 12.52 -32.99 3.85
CA LYS A 168 12.13 -34.20 4.60
C LYS A 168 11.87 -33.97 6.09
N LYS A 169 11.71 -32.72 6.53
CA LYS A 169 11.41 -32.34 7.92
C LYS A 169 10.14 -31.51 7.98
N LEU A 170 9.36 -31.70 9.03
CA LEU A 170 8.22 -30.85 9.32
C LEU A 170 8.70 -29.59 10.04
N VAL A 171 8.50 -28.43 9.43
CA VAL A 171 8.89 -27.13 9.98
C VAL A 171 7.65 -26.27 10.14
N THR A 172 7.52 -25.59 11.28
CA THR A 172 6.37 -24.71 11.54
C THR A 172 6.74 -23.27 11.24
N TYR A 173 5.99 -22.64 10.35
CA TYR A 173 6.10 -21.22 10.02
C TYR A 173 5.03 -20.43 10.76
N LYS A 174 5.35 -19.22 11.22
CA LYS A 174 4.33 -18.29 11.73
C LYS A 174 3.94 -17.33 10.62
N MET A 175 2.74 -17.47 10.07
CA MET A 175 2.21 -16.60 9.02
C MET A 175 1.59 -15.35 9.65
N MET A 176 1.89 -14.19 9.08
CA MET A 176 1.32 -12.88 9.41
C MET A 176 0.58 -12.39 8.17
N ARG A 177 -0.71 -12.07 8.31
CA ARG A 177 -1.53 -11.60 7.19
C ARG A 177 -2.50 -10.54 7.66
N HIS A 178 -2.47 -9.39 7.01
CA HIS A 178 -3.29 -8.23 7.33
C HIS A 178 -3.80 -7.56 6.06
N ILE A 179 -4.99 -6.97 6.14
CA ILE A 179 -5.56 -6.13 5.08
C ILE A 179 -6.08 -4.86 5.77
N TRP A 180 -5.25 -3.82 5.75
CA TRP A 180 -5.61 -2.52 6.30
C TRP A 180 -6.38 -1.71 5.27
N ILE A 181 -7.54 -1.20 5.69
CA ILE A 181 -8.30 -0.22 4.93
C ILE A 181 -7.88 1.14 5.47
N VAL A 182 -7.21 1.91 4.62
CA VAL A 182 -6.66 3.21 4.96
C VAL A 182 -7.46 4.28 4.21
N PRO A 183 -8.47 4.89 4.84
CA PRO A 183 -9.19 6.00 4.24
C PRO A 183 -8.28 7.22 4.20
N LEU A 184 -8.00 7.69 2.99
CA LEU A 184 -7.18 8.86 2.72
C LEU A 184 -8.02 9.92 2.03
N PHE A 185 -7.58 11.17 2.13
CA PHE A 185 -8.10 12.23 1.28
C PHE A 185 -7.09 13.33 1.04
N PHE A 186 -7.33 14.06 -0.03
CA PHE A 186 -6.59 15.25 -0.40
C PHE A 186 -7.54 16.29 -1.01
N ASN A 187 -7.13 17.55 -1.00
CA ASN A 187 -7.89 18.62 -1.66
C ASN A 187 -7.54 18.66 -3.13
N LEU A 188 -8.56 18.81 -3.99
CA LEU A 188 -8.33 19.12 -5.38
C LEU A 188 -7.90 20.59 -5.51
N LEU A 189 -6.86 20.84 -6.30
CA LEU A 189 -6.23 22.15 -6.47
C LEU A 189 -7.23 23.27 -6.74
N GLY A 190 -7.08 24.36 -5.99
CA GLY A 190 -7.92 25.55 -6.15
C GLY A 190 -9.38 25.36 -5.74
N THR A 191 -9.73 24.23 -5.12
CA THR A 191 -11.11 23.94 -4.69
C THR A 191 -11.17 23.54 -3.21
N SER A 192 -12.36 23.64 -2.62
CA SER A 192 -12.69 23.02 -1.32
C SER A 192 -13.17 21.57 -1.47
N THR A 193 -13.09 21.03 -2.70
CA THR A 193 -13.48 19.67 -3.04
C THR A 193 -12.43 18.70 -2.53
N VAL A 194 -12.89 17.74 -1.75
CA VAL A 194 -12.04 16.69 -1.19
C VAL A 194 -12.24 15.43 -2.03
N VAL A 195 -11.13 14.87 -2.50
CA VAL A 195 -11.12 13.61 -3.23
C VAL A 195 -10.81 12.49 -2.24
N PRO A 196 -11.75 11.54 -2.01
CA PRO A 196 -11.47 10.37 -1.21
C PRO A 196 -10.55 9.43 -1.99
N LEU A 197 -9.57 8.86 -1.29
CA LEU A 197 -8.72 7.80 -1.78
C LEU A 197 -8.79 6.65 -0.78
N TYR A 198 -9.30 5.51 -1.24
CA TYR A 198 -9.36 4.33 -0.40
C TYR A 198 -8.18 3.41 -0.71
N ALA A 199 -7.21 3.34 0.20
CA ALA A 199 -6.07 2.46 0.05
C ALA A 199 -6.31 1.13 0.78
N LEU A 200 -6.22 0.03 0.05
CA LEU A 200 -6.17 -1.33 0.60
C LEU A 200 -4.70 -1.75 0.66
N LEU A 201 -4.12 -1.72 1.86
CA LEU A 201 -2.73 -2.11 2.08
C LEU A 201 -2.71 -3.52 2.67
N ALA A 202 -2.26 -4.48 1.86
CA ALA A 202 -2.25 -5.90 2.21
C ALA A 202 -0.83 -6.35 2.54
N TYR A 203 -0.63 -6.83 3.76
CA TYR A 203 0.64 -7.38 4.22
C TYR A 203 0.53 -8.88 4.41
N GLY A 204 1.56 -9.60 3.93
CA GLY A 204 1.65 -11.04 4.05
C GLY A 204 3.09 -11.47 4.14
N ASP A 205 3.49 -11.96 5.31
CA ASP A 205 4.84 -12.45 5.56
C ASP A 205 4.84 -13.67 6.49
N HIS A 206 6.00 -14.28 6.69
CA HIS A 206 6.20 -15.48 7.46
C HIS A 206 7.48 -15.38 8.29
N ALA A 207 7.42 -15.81 9.55
CA ALA A 207 8.59 -15.91 10.41
C ALA A 207 8.94 -17.39 10.63
N LYS A 208 10.18 -17.77 10.29
CA LYS A 208 10.75 -19.12 10.51
C LYS A 208 11.69 -19.12 11.72
N VAL A 209 12.70 -18.24 11.69
CA VAL A 209 13.75 -18.16 12.72
C VAL A 209 13.43 -17.07 13.76
N ARG A 210 12.95 -15.90 13.31
CA ARG A 210 12.63 -14.77 14.18
C ARG A 210 11.29 -14.90 14.88
N SER A 211 11.11 -14.09 15.93
CA SER A 211 9.77 -13.79 16.43
C SER A 211 8.97 -13.00 15.40
N THR A 212 7.64 -13.13 15.41
CA THR A 212 6.75 -12.37 14.50
C THR A 212 6.92 -10.87 14.65
N LYS A 213 7.17 -10.41 15.89
CA LYS A 213 7.45 -8.99 16.17
C LYS A 213 8.75 -8.51 15.53
N ALA A 214 9.82 -9.28 15.64
CA ALA A 214 11.11 -8.91 15.03
C ALA A 214 11.06 -8.97 13.50
N GLN A 215 10.37 -9.97 12.94
CA GLN A 215 10.17 -10.09 11.50
C GLN A 215 9.34 -8.92 10.95
N SER A 216 8.17 -8.66 11.54
CA SER A 216 7.32 -7.53 11.17
C SER A 216 8.05 -6.19 11.30
N PHE A 217 8.87 -6.01 12.33
CA PHE A 217 9.67 -4.80 12.47
C PHE A 217 10.69 -4.62 11.34
N LEU A 218 11.41 -5.69 10.97
CA LEU A 218 12.35 -5.66 9.84
C LEU A 218 11.64 -5.30 8.54
N THR A 219 10.57 -6.03 8.18
CA THR A 219 9.78 -5.78 6.98
C THR A 219 9.24 -4.36 6.94
N GLY A 220 8.63 -3.92 8.04
CA GLY A 220 8.08 -2.58 8.13
C GLY A 220 9.15 -1.49 7.99
N CYS A 221 10.36 -1.69 8.54
CA CYS A 221 11.49 -0.78 8.31
C CYS A 221 11.94 -0.76 6.85
N LEU A 222 12.05 -1.91 6.18
CA LEU A 222 12.43 -1.98 4.77
C LEU A 222 11.42 -1.26 3.87
N ILE A 223 10.12 -1.53 4.07
CA ILE A 223 9.02 -0.89 3.35
C ILE A 223 9.01 0.62 3.61
N LEU A 224 9.19 1.05 4.86
CA LEU A 224 9.27 2.46 5.24
C LEU A 224 10.44 3.16 4.54
N THR A 225 11.63 2.56 4.56
CA THR A 225 12.82 3.10 3.87
C THR A 225 12.59 3.21 2.38
N PHE A 226 12.00 2.19 1.75
CA PHE A 226 11.62 2.22 0.35
C PHE A 226 10.65 3.37 0.05
N GLY A 227 9.60 3.53 0.85
CA GLY A 227 8.62 4.62 0.69
C GLY A 227 9.26 6.01 0.86
N LEU A 228 10.18 6.18 1.82
CA LEU A 228 10.93 7.42 2.00
C LEU A 228 11.81 7.74 0.78
N ILE A 229 12.53 6.75 0.24
CA ILE A 229 13.33 6.89 -0.97
C ILE A 229 12.45 7.31 -2.14
N LEU A 230 11.33 6.62 -2.39
CA LEU A 230 10.43 6.97 -3.49
C LEU A 230 9.81 8.36 -3.33
N THR A 231 9.43 8.74 -2.12
CA THR A 231 8.85 10.07 -1.86
C THR A 231 9.88 11.18 -2.09
N LEU A 232 11.16 10.93 -1.77
CA LEU A 232 12.26 11.86 -2.08
C LEU A 232 12.48 11.92 -3.60
N LEU A 233 12.61 10.77 -4.25
CA LEU A 233 12.87 10.69 -5.69
C LEU A 233 11.73 11.31 -6.51
N GLY A 234 10.47 11.06 -6.14
CA GLY A 234 9.29 11.62 -6.80
C GLY A 234 9.28 13.15 -6.86
N TYR A 235 9.86 13.83 -5.86
CA TYR A 235 10.03 15.29 -5.85
C TYR A 235 11.02 15.78 -6.92
N TYR A 236 12.05 14.98 -7.23
CA TYR A 236 13.09 15.33 -8.19
C TYR A 236 12.81 14.84 -9.62
N ILE A 237 11.70 14.12 -9.85
CA ILE A 237 11.30 13.69 -11.21
C ILE A 237 10.88 14.92 -12.01
N HIS A 238 11.72 15.35 -12.96
CA HIS A 238 11.33 16.36 -13.94
C HIS A 238 10.52 15.74 -15.09
N PRO A 239 9.37 16.32 -15.50
CA PRO A 239 8.46 15.76 -16.51
C PRO A 239 9.07 15.48 -17.90
N LYS A 240 10.26 16.00 -18.21
CA LYS A 240 10.92 15.86 -19.52
C LYS A 240 12.38 15.36 -19.42
N GLY A 241 12.85 14.95 -18.24
CA GLY A 241 14.25 14.56 -18.03
C GLY A 241 14.51 13.06 -18.16
N LEU A 242 15.68 12.68 -18.69
CA LEU A 242 16.19 11.29 -18.65
C LEU A 242 16.29 10.73 -17.22
N GLN A 243 16.38 11.62 -16.22
CA GLN A 243 16.35 11.29 -14.80
C GLN A 243 15.01 10.64 -14.38
N ALA A 244 13.89 10.99 -15.03
CA ALA A 244 12.58 10.40 -14.77
C ALA A 244 12.56 8.90 -15.11
N SER A 245 13.14 8.51 -16.25
CA SER A 245 13.22 7.10 -16.65
C SER A 245 14.04 6.25 -15.68
N GLY A 246 15.17 6.75 -15.19
CA GLY A 246 16.03 5.99 -14.26
C GLY A 246 15.33 5.68 -12.94
N ILE A 247 14.65 6.67 -12.35
CA ILE A 247 13.93 6.51 -11.07
C ILE A 247 12.77 5.53 -11.21
N ILE A 248 11.95 5.69 -12.26
CA ILE A 248 10.77 4.85 -12.47
C ILE A 248 11.19 3.40 -12.70
N LEU A 249 12.20 3.16 -13.54
CA LEU A 249 12.68 1.81 -13.82
C LEU A 249 13.41 1.16 -12.63
N LEU A 250 13.86 1.95 -11.66
CA LEU A 250 14.48 1.46 -10.42
C LEU A 250 13.44 0.99 -9.39
N MET A 251 12.17 1.44 -9.48
CA MET A 251 11.13 1.08 -8.50
C MET A 251 10.95 -0.44 -8.33
N PRO A 252 10.84 -1.27 -9.39
CA PRO A 252 10.69 -2.72 -9.25
C PRO A 252 11.92 -3.35 -8.59
N VAL A 253 13.12 -2.86 -8.92
CA VAL A 253 14.38 -3.38 -8.38
C VAL A 253 14.47 -3.13 -6.88
N LEU A 254 14.18 -1.91 -6.44
CA LEU A 254 14.17 -1.56 -5.02
C LEU A 254 13.06 -2.30 -4.26
N HIS A 255 11.91 -2.55 -4.91
CA HIS A 255 10.82 -3.31 -4.30
C HIS A 255 11.18 -4.81 -4.15
N GLU A 256 11.85 -5.41 -5.14
CA GLU A 256 12.36 -6.79 -5.01
C GLU A 256 13.47 -6.91 -3.96
N LEU A 257 14.28 -5.86 -3.76
CA LEU A 257 15.33 -5.85 -2.74
C LEU A 257 14.76 -6.06 -1.33
N ILE A 258 13.56 -5.56 -1.03
CA ILE A 258 12.87 -5.79 0.25
C ILE A 258 12.75 -7.30 0.51
N PHE A 259 12.17 -8.03 -0.44
CA PHE A 259 11.96 -9.48 -0.32
C PHE A 259 13.27 -10.27 -0.30
N MET A 260 14.28 -9.85 -1.07
CA MET A 260 15.59 -10.50 -1.06
C MET A 260 16.26 -10.39 0.31
N VAL A 261 16.21 -9.20 0.93
CA VAL A 261 16.77 -8.97 2.27
C VAL A 261 16.00 -9.79 3.31
N GLU A 262 14.67 -9.80 3.23
CA GLU A 262 13.83 -10.60 4.13
C GLU A 262 14.14 -12.09 4.03
N GLU A 263 14.22 -12.65 2.83
CA GLU A 263 14.48 -14.06 2.62
C GLU A 263 15.87 -14.46 3.11
N TYR A 264 16.89 -13.62 2.84
CA TYR A 264 18.24 -13.82 3.37
C TYR A 264 18.25 -13.81 4.90
N CYS A 265 17.54 -12.86 5.48
CA CYS A 265 17.42 -12.74 6.92
C CYS A 265 16.60 -13.90 7.52
N ASN A 266 15.60 -14.46 6.85
CA ASN A 266 14.73 -15.51 7.43
C ASN A 266 15.31 -16.93 7.28
N LYS A 267 16.37 -17.09 6.48
CA LYS A 267 17.13 -18.35 6.33
C LYS A 267 18.21 -18.54 7.39
N ASN A 268 18.79 -17.45 7.90
CA ASN A 268 19.88 -17.44 8.89
C ASN A 268 19.36 -17.08 10.29
#